data_AF-A0AAI9YEF5-F1
#
_entry.id   AF-A0AAI9YEF5-F1
#
_cell.length_a   1.000
_cell.length_b   1.000
_cell.length_c   1.000
_cell.angle_alpha   90.00
_cell.angle_beta   90.00
_cell.angle_gamma   90.00
#
_symmetry.space_group_name_H-M   'P 1'
#
loop_
_entity.id
_entity.type
_entity.pdbx_description
1 polymer ?
#
loop_
_entity_poly.entity_id
_entity_poly.type
_entity_poly.pdbx_seq_one_letter_code
_entity_poly.pdbx_strand_id
1 'polypeptide(L)'
;GGIGQLGVYQSQESSPGAPYGSIISPTIPFSASTFFAKSLSFRAGAVDPKQYAPQLIDLINSGKAHPSFVISAVIGIEDASEYYKRFNVKMETKVAIYFPE
;
A
#
# COMPACT_ATOMS: atom_id res chain seq x y z
N GLY A 1 -10.25 -15.13 -13.54
CA GLY A 1 -9.41 -14.69 -12.40
C GLY A 1 -8.49 -13.56 -12.83
N GLY A 2 -7.75 -12.94 -11.93
CA GLY A 2 -6.84 -11.86 -12.30
C GLY A 2 -5.87 -11.44 -11.21
N ILE A 3 -4.96 -10.56 -11.58
CA ILE A 3 -3.95 -9.95 -10.71
C ILE A 3 -4.22 -8.44 -10.64
N GLY A 4 -4.07 -7.87 -9.45
CA GLY A 4 -4.09 -6.43 -9.22
C GLY A 4 -2.74 -5.95 -8.69
N GLN A 5 -2.11 -4.98 -9.34
CA GLN A 5 -0.92 -4.29 -8.83
C GLN A 5 -1.29 -2.84 -8.52
N LEU A 6 -1.70 -2.60 -7.27
CA LEU A 6 -2.16 -1.29 -6.82
C LEU A 6 -1.03 -0.56 -6.09
N GLY A 7 -0.87 0.73 -6.38
CA GLY A 7 0.11 1.60 -5.72
C GLY A 7 1.12 2.20 -6.70
N VAL A 8 2.27 2.61 -6.16
CA VAL A 8 3.36 3.22 -6.94
C VAL A 8 4.40 2.14 -7.25
N TYR A 9 4.63 1.89 -8.53
CA TYR A 9 5.71 1.03 -9.01
C TYR A 9 6.43 1.79 -10.12
N GLN A 10 7.60 2.33 -9.79
CA GLN A 10 8.39 3.15 -10.69
C GLN A 10 9.86 2.81 -10.51
N SER A 11 10.52 2.39 -11.58
CA SER A 11 11.97 2.32 -11.61
C SER A 11 12.53 3.74 -11.54
N GLN A 12 13.42 3.99 -10.60
CA GLN A 12 14.00 5.30 -10.36
C GLN A 12 15.44 5.15 -9.91
N GLU A 13 16.24 6.21 -10.03
CA GLU A 13 17.57 6.23 -9.44
C GLU A 13 17.49 6.27 -7.91
N SER A 14 18.57 5.79 -7.27
CA SER A 14 18.74 5.95 -5.83
C SER A 14 18.90 7.43 -5.47
N SER A 15 18.21 7.86 -4.41
CA SER A 15 18.29 9.23 -3.87
C SER A 15 18.30 9.21 -2.34
N PRO A 16 18.60 10.32 -1.65
CA PRO A 16 18.51 10.37 -0.19
C PRO A 16 17.13 9.96 0.36
N GLY A 17 16.05 10.27 -0.36
CA GLY A 17 14.68 9.88 0.01
C GLY A 17 14.26 8.48 -0.45
N ALA A 18 15.02 7.86 -1.34
CA ALA A 18 14.77 6.51 -1.87
C ALA A 18 16.11 5.80 -2.15
N PRO A 19 16.85 5.40 -1.11
CA PRO A 19 18.21 4.87 -1.26
C PRO A 19 18.24 3.55 -2.06
N TYR A 20 17.13 2.83 -2.08
CA TYR A 20 16.94 1.57 -2.82
C TYR A 20 16.12 1.76 -4.11
N GLY A 21 16.06 2.97 -4.67
CA GLY A 21 15.33 3.22 -5.92
C GLY A 21 15.82 2.37 -7.09
N SER A 22 17.14 2.26 -7.24
CA SER A 22 17.79 1.60 -8.38
C SER A 22 17.58 0.09 -8.45
N ILE A 23 17.17 -0.55 -7.35
CA ILE A 23 16.92 -2.01 -7.33
C ILE A 23 15.49 -2.36 -7.77
N ILE A 24 14.63 -1.37 -8.04
CA ILE A 24 13.28 -1.59 -8.56
C ILE A 24 13.39 -1.92 -10.06
N SER A 25 13.19 -3.20 -10.41
CA SER A 25 13.20 -3.64 -11.80
C SER A 25 12.08 -2.93 -12.61
N PRO A 26 12.34 -2.45 -13.82
CA PRO A 26 11.29 -1.97 -14.72
C PRO A 26 10.50 -3.13 -15.37
N THR A 27 10.99 -4.37 -15.23
CA THR A 27 10.46 -5.55 -15.93
C THR A 27 10.05 -6.64 -14.94
N ILE A 28 8.87 -7.23 -15.18
CA ILE A 28 8.38 -8.39 -14.44
C ILE A 28 8.29 -9.58 -15.42
N PRO A 29 9.13 -10.62 -15.28
CA PRO A 29 9.01 -11.81 -16.11
C PRO A 29 7.72 -12.57 -15.76
N PHE A 30 6.89 -12.88 -16.75
CA PHE A 30 5.64 -13.62 -16.54
C PHE A 30 5.30 -14.56 -17.71
N SER A 31 4.59 -15.65 -17.42
CA SER A 31 4.18 -16.65 -18.41
C SER A 31 2.96 -16.19 -19.22
N ALA A 32 3.20 -15.40 -20.27
CA ALA A 32 2.15 -14.81 -21.10
C ALA A 32 1.21 -15.86 -21.74
N SER A 33 1.76 -16.97 -22.27
CA SER A 33 0.95 -18.02 -22.92
C SER A 33 -0.01 -18.70 -21.93
N THR A 34 0.47 -19.02 -20.72
CA THR A 34 -0.38 -19.62 -19.67
C THR A 34 -1.45 -18.64 -19.20
N PHE A 35 -1.08 -17.37 -19.05
CA PHE A 35 -2.00 -16.30 -18.64
C PHE A 35 -3.14 -16.11 -19.67
N PHE A 36 -2.79 -16.11 -20.95
CA PHE A 36 -3.73 -16.04 -22.06
C PHE A 36 -4.63 -17.28 -22.12
N ALA A 37 -4.06 -18.48 -22.06
CA ALA A 37 -4.84 -19.73 -22.09
C ALA A 37 -5.88 -19.82 -20.96
N LYS A 38 -5.56 -19.22 -19.80
CA LYS A 38 -6.46 -19.13 -18.65
C LYS A 38 -7.42 -17.93 -18.71
N SER A 39 -7.38 -17.12 -19.77
CA SER A 39 -8.23 -15.93 -19.96
C SER A 39 -8.22 -15.01 -18.72
N LEU A 40 -7.03 -14.74 -18.17
CA LEU A 40 -6.87 -13.93 -16.96
C LEU A 40 -6.81 -12.43 -17.28
N SER A 41 -7.06 -11.60 -16.27
CA SER A 41 -6.96 -10.13 -16.37
C SER A 41 -5.86 -9.58 -15.47
N PHE A 42 -5.22 -8.49 -15.89
CA PHE A 42 -4.24 -7.76 -15.12
C PHE A 42 -4.62 -6.28 -15.10
N ARG A 43 -4.74 -5.70 -13.89
CA ARG A 43 -5.01 -4.27 -13.70
C ARG A 43 -3.97 -3.69 -12.75
N ALA A 44 -3.40 -2.55 -13.12
CA ALA A 44 -2.35 -1.91 -12.35
C ALA A 44 -2.53 -0.39 -12.34
N GLY A 45 -1.98 0.27 -11.32
CA GLY A 45 -1.91 1.72 -11.26
C GLY A 45 -1.99 2.27 -9.85
N ALA A 46 -1.72 3.58 -9.74
CA ALA A 46 -1.99 4.33 -8.54
C ALA A 46 -3.50 4.38 -8.29
N VAL A 47 -3.89 4.30 -7.02
CA VAL A 47 -5.29 4.45 -6.62
C VAL A 47 -5.62 5.95 -6.61
N ASP A 48 -6.71 6.36 -7.26
CA ASP A 48 -7.32 7.67 -7.01
C ASP A 48 -8.37 7.53 -5.90
N PRO A 49 -8.04 7.87 -4.64
CA PRO A 49 -8.97 7.71 -3.53
C PRO A 49 -10.17 8.65 -3.65
N LYS A 50 -10.06 9.78 -4.36
CA LYS A 50 -11.12 10.79 -4.43
C LYS A 50 -12.40 10.25 -5.05
N GLN A 51 -12.26 9.30 -5.98
CA GLN A 51 -13.40 8.66 -6.65
C GLN A 51 -14.26 7.82 -5.69
N TYR A 52 -13.67 7.26 -4.63
CA TYR A 52 -14.33 6.31 -3.72
C TYR A 52 -14.46 6.81 -2.28
N ALA A 53 -13.75 7.88 -1.91
CA ALA A 53 -13.73 8.40 -0.55
C ALA A 53 -15.14 8.69 0.00
N PRO A 54 -16.07 9.35 -0.73
CA PRO A 54 -17.41 9.61 -0.21
C PRO A 54 -18.14 8.33 0.19
N GLN A 55 -18.13 7.32 -0.69
CA GLN A 55 -18.81 6.04 -0.45
C GLN A 55 -18.17 5.27 0.72
N LEU A 56 -16.83 5.27 0.81
CA LEU A 56 -16.13 4.61 1.91
C LEU A 56 -16.39 5.28 3.25
N ILE A 57 -16.46 6.62 3.28
CA ILE A 57 -16.82 7.39 4.48
C ILE A 57 -18.26 7.09 4.89
N ASP A 58 -19.20 7.02 3.96
CA ASP A 58 -20.60 6.66 4.26
C ASP A 58 -20.72 5.27 4.88
N LEU A 59 -19.92 4.30 4.43
CA LEU A 59 -19.87 2.96 5.03
C LEU A 59 -19.35 2.99 6.48
N ILE A 60 -18.37 3.84 6.77
CA ILE A 60 -17.85 4.03 8.13
C ILE A 60 -18.90 4.71 9.01
N ASN A 61 -19.47 5.83 8.55
CA ASN A 61 -20.44 6.63 9.30
C ASN A 61 -21.75 5.88 9.57
N SER A 62 -22.17 5.01 8.65
CA SER A 62 -23.34 4.14 8.84
C SER A 62 -23.06 2.89 9.68
N GLY A 63 -21.83 2.70 10.17
CA GLY A 63 -21.44 1.54 10.97
C GLY A 63 -21.36 0.23 10.19
N LYS A 64 -21.36 0.27 8.85
CA LYS A 64 -21.19 -0.93 8.01
C LYS A 64 -19.74 -1.37 7.91
N ALA A 65 -18.80 -0.45 8.06
CA ALA A 65 -17.37 -0.71 8.03
C ALA A 65 -16.67 -0.14 9.28
N HIS A 66 -15.83 -0.96 9.90
CA HIS A 66 -15.03 -0.59 11.07
C HIS A 66 -13.55 -0.84 10.79
N PRO A 67 -12.84 0.04 10.05
CA PRO A 67 -11.48 -0.23 9.60
C PRO A 67 -10.44 -0.27 10.74
N SER A 68 -10.81 0.12 11.97
CA SER A 68 -9.90 0.18 13.11
C SER A 68 -9.21 -1.14 13.44
N PHE A 69 -9.77 -2.29 13.04
CA PHE A 69 -9.17 -3.61 13.30
C PHE A 69 -7.79 -3.81 12.62
N VAL A 70 -7.45 -3.02 11.59
CA VAL A 70 -6.13 -3.13 10.94
C VAL A 70 -5.06 -2.32 11.66
N ILE A 71 -5.44 -1.37 12.51
CA ILE A 71 -4.51 -0.51 13.25
C ILE A 71 -3.91 -1.34 14.39
N SER A 72 -2.60 -1.59 14.32
CA SER A 72 -1.87 -2.34 15.34
C SER A 72 -1.27 -1.44 16.43
N ALA A 73 -1.01 -0.16 16.13
CA ALA A 73 -0.51 0.81 17.09
C ALA A 73 -0.92 2.25 16.75
N VAL A 74 -1.09 3.08 17.78
CA VAL A 74 -1.23 4.54 17.69
C VAL A 74 -0.10 5.17 18.50
N ILE A 75 0.71 6.01 17.88
CA ILE A 75 1.97 6.51 18.46
C ILE A 75 2.11 8.03 18.30
N GLY A 76 2.98 8.65 19.10
CA GLY A 76 3.45 10.01 18.85
C GLY A 76 4.49 10.06 17.74
N ILE A 77 4.76 11.26 17.20
CA ILE A 77 5.79 11.46 16.16
C ILE A 77 7.20 11.03 16.62
N GLU A 78 7.51 11.16 17.91
CA GLU A 78 8.82 10.81 18.46
C GLU A 78 9.14 9.31 18.34
N ASP A 79 8.12 8.45 18.33
CA ASP A 79 8.28 7.00 18.22
C ASP A 79 8.36 6.52 16.76
N ALA A 80 8.20 7.41 15.78
CA ALA A 80 8.09 7.03 14.37
C ALA A 80 9.29 6.17 13.90
N SER A 81 10.51 6.56 14.27
CA SER A 81 11.74 5.84 13.88
C SER A 81 11.73 4.38 14.34
N GLU A 82 11.28 4.10 15.57
CA GLU A 82 11.16 2.74 16.09
C GLU A 82 10.08 1.97 15.33
N TYR A 83 8.90 2.56 15.16
CA TYR A 83 7.78 1.86 14.54
C TYR A 83 7.96 1.63 13.04
N TYR A 84 8.73 2.46 12.33
CA TYR A 84 9.18 2.13 10.97
C TYR A 84 10.04 0.87 10.94
N LYS A 85 10.96 0.67 11.91
CA LYS A 85 11.77 -0.56 12.00
C LYS A 85 10.89 -1.77 12.28
N ARG A 86 9.96 -1.66 13.23
CA ARG A 86 9.00 -2.72 13.58
C ARG A 86 8.12 -3.11 12.40
N PHE A 87 7.59 -2.14 11.66
CA PHE A 87 6.81 -2.36 10.44
C PHE A 87 7.63 -3.10 9.37
N ASN A 88 8.89 -2.68 9.15
CA ASN A 88 9.78 -3.32 8.17
C ASN A 88 10.05 -4.80 8.49
N VAL A 89 10.18 -5.15 9.78
CA VAL A 89 10.34 -6.55 10.22
C VAL A 89 9.00 -7.26 10.49
N LYS A 90 7.89 -6.69 10.00
CA LYS A 90 6.53 -7.28 10.03
C LYS A 90 5.98 -7.52 11.45
N MET A 91 6.43 -6.75 12.43
CA MET A 91 5.87 -6.75 13.79
C MET A 91 4.61 -5.88 13.92
N GLU A 92 4.38 -4.98 12.96
CA GLU A 92 3.21 -4.09 12.93
C GLU A 92 2.45 -4.24 11.61
N THR A 93 1.13 -4.11 11.65
CA THR A 93 0.26 -4.18 10.45
C THR A 93 -0.03 -2.80 9.89
N LYS A 94 -0.46 -1.86 10.73
CA LYS A 94 -0.69 -0.46 10.37
C LYS A 94 -0.53 0.41 11.61
N VAL A 95 0.36 1.38 11.52
CA VAL A 95 0.62 2.35 12.60
C VAL A 95 -0.03 3.67 12.23
N ALA A 96 -0.75 4.28 13.17
CA ALA A 96 -1.25 5.65 13.06
C ALA A 96 -0.37 6.57 13.91
N ILE A 97 0.08 7.69 13.34
CA ILE A 97 0.91 8.68 14.02
C ILE A 97 0.03 9.87 14.36
N TYR A 98 -0.05 10.21 15.64
CA TYR A 98 -0.70 11.40 16.15
C TYR A 98 0.31 12.54 16.27
N PHE A 99 -0.07 13.71 15.77
CA PHE A 99 0.70 14.95 15.89
C PHE A 99 -0.07 15.88 16.84
N PRO A 100 0.52 16.28 17.98
CA PRO A 100 -0.10 17.31 18.80
C PRO A 100 -0.22 18.62 18.02
N GLU A 101 -1.32 19.34 18.25
CA GLU A 101 -1.55 20.70 17.74
C GLU A 101 -0.55 21.71 18.31
#